data_AF-A0A2V1CPK4-F1
#
_entry.id   AF-A0A2V1CPK4-F1
#
_cell.length_a   1.000
_cell.length_b   1.000
_cell.length_c   1.000
_cell.angle_alpha   90.00
_cell.angle_beta   90.00
_cell.angle_gamma   90.00
#
_symmetry.space_group_name_H-M   'P 1'
#
loop_
_entity.id
_entity.type
_entity.pdbx_description
1 polymer ?
#
loop_
_entity_poly.entity_id
_entity_poly.type
_entity_poly.pdbx_seq_one_letter_code
_entity_poly.pdbx_strand_id
1 'polypeptide(L)'
;MSKFKISRTNFNFKPHQFDSIFSKMVSLDDMRPYKKARLLNSLDHVITLEVGGGDNPTKFAVHKAVLCSSSPFFESACKPEWMTAEDCVIKLPVDDPVAVQAMVYWMYHNVICIANEMDDLQESGTKEAAMKTPYGLFAKLFVLGEEYQMPRLRNHAIDAIIDRYENTTSLAIEINSYVYANTLDDSPLRKVVVGFLLHHYDKADIISMKKQLYEGLIFDLVAVLFDNELDEEVGLRRINCNSPADDFCHKFHVHCEKRSSKCKTLKPYLVDS
;
A
#
# COMPACT_ATOMS: atom_id res chain seq x y z
N MET A 1 -44.06 24.71 -24.96
CA MET A 1 -42.97 24.38 -25.91
C MET A 1 -41.81 25.35 -25.68
N SER A 2 -40.70 24.88 -25.10
CA SER A 2 -39.37 25.45 -25.36
C SER A 2 -38.33 24.45 -24.85
N LYS A 3 -37.55 23.89 -25.78
CA LYS A 3 -36.49 22.90 -25.54
C LYS A 3 -35.19 23.67 -25.26
N PHE A 4 -34.57 23.47 -24.11
CA PHE A 4 -33.18 23.88 -23.91
C PHE A 4 -32.25 22.84 -24.55
N LYS A 5 -31.53 23.27 -25.59
CA LYS A 5 -30.42 22.54 -26.22
C LYS A 5 -29.19 22.64 -25.32
N ILE A 6 -28.67 21.52 -24.86
CA ILE A 6 -27.32 21.43 -24.28
C ILE A 6 -26.33 21.24 -25.43
N SER A 7 -25.42 22.21 -25.56
CA SER A 7 -24.30 22.20 -26.49
C SER A 7 -23.31 21.09 -26.11
N ARG A 8 -23.04 20.18 -27.05
CA ARG A 8 -21.93 19.21 -26.96
C ARG A 8 -20.63 19.93 -27.28
N THR A 9 -19.84 20.27 -26.27
CA THR A 9 -18.42 20.57 -26.45
C THR A 9 -17.66 19.25 -26.55
N ASN A 10 -17.15 18.96 -27.75
CA ASN A 10 -16.27 17.84 -28.03
C ASN A 10 -14.92 18.05 -27.31
N PHE A 11 -14.73 17.40 -26.16
CA PHE A 11 -13.39 17.12 -25.67
C PHE A 11 -12.89 15.86 -26.38
N ASN A 12 -12.06 16.07 -27.41
CA ASN A 12 -11.31 15.03 -28.08
C ASN A 12 -10.20 14.52 -27.15
N PHE A 13 -10.52 13.62 -26.23
CA PHE A 13 -9.51 12.83 -25.53
C PHE A 13 -9.09 11.68 -26.45
N LYS A 14 -7.82 11.71 -26.88
CA LYS A 14 -7.22 10.59 -27.63
C LYS A 14 -7.00 9.41 -26.67
N PRO A 15 -7.60 8.22 -26.89
CA PRO A 15 -7.46 7.08 -25.99
C PRO A 15 -6.03 6.52 -25.88
N HIS A 16 -5.20 6.78 -26.89
CA HIS A 16 -3.94 6.06 -27.10
C HIS A 16 -2.75 6.50 -26.22
N GLN A 17 -2.87 7.56 -25.41
CA GLN A 17 -1.78 7.97 -24.51
C GLN A 17 -1.83 7.26 -23.14
N PHE A 18 -3.03 6.93 -22.63
CA PHE A 18 -3.19 6.19 -21.37
C PHE A 18 -2.84 4.70 -21.51
N ASP A 19 -3.19 4.09 -22.65
CA ASP A 19 -2.90 2.67 -22.91
C ASP A 19 -1.41 2.35 -22.99
N SER A 20 -0.59 3.30 -23.46
CA SER A 20 0.86 3.11 -23.62
C SER A 20 1.62 3.02 -22.29
N ILE A 21 1.12 3.68 -21.24
CA ILE A 21 1.72 3.65 -19.90
C ILE A 21 1.25 2.38 -19.17
N PHE A 22 -0.06 2.09 -19.22
CA PHE A 22 -0.65 0.88 -18.64
C PHE A 22 -0.09 -0.43 -19.25
N SER A 23 0.18 -0.45 -20.55
CA SER A 23 0.71 -1.64 -21.23
C SER A 23 2.16 -1.97 -20.86
N LYS A 24 2.94 -1.02 -20.35
CA LYS A 24 4.33 -1.25 -19.95
C LYS A 24 4.49 -1.72 -18.50
N MET A 25 3.48 -1.51 -17.65
CA MET A 25 3.59 -1.73 -16.20
C MET A 25 2.92 -3.01 -15.67
N VAL A 26 2.06 -3.67 -16.45
CA VAL A 26 1.32 -4.85 -15.98
C VAL A 26 1.87 -6.12 -16.63
N SER A 27 2.78 -6.81 -15.93
CA SER A 27 3.13 -8.19 -16.27
C SER A 27 1.87 -9.07 -16.26
N LEU A 28 1.70 -9.94 -17.27
CA LEU A 28 0.57 -10.88 -17.34
C LEU A 28 0.51 -11.84 -16.15
N ASP A 29 1.65 -12.10 -15.49
CA ASP A 29 1.73 -12.87 -14.25
C ASP A 29 1.13 -12.13 -13.04
N ASP A 30 0.98 -10.82 -13.17
CA ASP A 30 0.57 -9.87 -12.15
C ASP A 30 -0.88 -9.36 -12.36
N MET A 31 -1.50 -9.75 -13.48
CA MET A 31 -2.94 -9.68 -13.59
C MET A 31 -3.55 -10.69 -12.62
N ARG A 32 -4.38 -10.20 -11.70
CA ARG A 32 -5.35 -11.08 -11.03
C ARG A 32 -6.08 -11.81 -12.15
N PRO A 33 -6.10 -13.16 -12.19
CA PRO A 33 -6.62 -13.94 -13.32
C PRO A 33 -8.10 -13.68 -13.72
N TYR A 34 -8.76 -12.65 -13.19
CA TYR A 34 -10.22 -12.53 -13.15
C TYR A 34 -10.78 -11.09 -13.21
N LYS A 35 -9.96 -10.01 -13.31
CA LYS A 35 -10.49 -8.63 -13.23
C LYS A 35 -11.47 -8.26 -14.36
N LYS A 36 -11.16 -8.50 -15.64
CA LYS A 36 -11.97 -7.95 -16.76
C LYS A 36 -13.36 -8.58 -16.90
N ALA A 37 -13.48 -9.91 -16.78
CA ALA A 37 -14.75 -10.60 -17.11
C ALA A 37 -15.80 -10.53 -15.99
N ARG A 38 -15.40 -10.48 -14.72
CA ARG A 38 -16.33 -10.45 -13.58
C ARG A 38 -16.86 -9.05 -13.26
N LEU A 39 -16.05 -8.01 -13.53
CA LEU A 39 -16.44 -6.61 -13.32
C LEU A 39 -17.65 -6.22 -14.16
N LEU A 40 -17.63 -6.52 -15.46
CA LEU A 40 -18.71 -6.17 -16.40
C LEU A 40 -20.09 -6.70 -16.02
N ASN A 41 -20.13 -7.86 -15.35
CA ASN A 41 -21.38 -8.55 -14.99
C ASN A 41 -21.85 -8.25 -13.55
N SER A 42 -21.15 -7.38 -12.81
CA SER A 42 -21.42 -7.11 -11.38
C SER A 42 -21.36 -5.62 -11.02
N LEU A 43 -21.49 -4.72 -12.02
CA LEU A 43 -21.50 -3.27 -11.79
C LEU A 43 -22.77 -2.77 -11.06
N ASP A 44 -23.77 -3.62 -10.93
CA ASP A 44 -25.07 -3.33 -10.30
C ASP A 44 -25.03 -3.40 -8.77
N HIS A 45 -24.08 -4.13 -8.19
CA HIS A 45 -23.97 -4.31 -6.74
C HIS A 45 -22.85 -3.46 -6.15
N VAL A 46 -23.24 -2.41 -5.44
CA VAL A 46 -22.34 -1.47 -4.76
C VAL A 46 -22.46 -1.64 -3.25
N ILE A 47 -21.32 -1.69 -2.56
CA ILE A 47 -21.19 -1.66 -1.11
C ILE A 47 -20.62 -0.31 -0.71
N THR A 48 -21.16 0.27 0.35
CA THR A 48 -20.65 1.49 0.96
C THR A 48 -19.69 1.14 2.08
N LEU A 49 -18.45 1.65 2.04
CA LEU A 49 -17.55 1.64 3.20
C LEU A 49 -17.76 2.94 3.97
N GLU A 50 -18.13 2.87 5.25
CA GLU A 50 -18.20 4.02 6.15
C GLU A 50 -16.95 4.07 7.02
N VAL A 51 -16.06 5.04 6.77
CA VAL A 51 -14.70 5.08 7.29
C VAL A 51 -14.49 6.25 8.23
N GLY A 52 -13.81 5.98 9.33
CA GLY A 52 -13.47 6.96 10.36
C GLY A 52 -14.57 7.09 11.42
N GLY A 53 -14.15 7.50 12.62
CA GLY A 53 -15.02 7.67 13.78
C GLY A 53 -15.71 9.04 13.81
N GLY A 54 -16.79 9.14 14.59
CA GLY A 54 -17.53 10.38 14.84
C GLY A 54 -18.84 10.48 14.05
N ASP A 55 -19.46 11.66 14.10
CA ASP A 55 -20.82 11.89 13.57
C ASP A 55 -20.90 11.95 12.05
N ASN A 56 -19.76 12.07 11.35
CA ASN A 56 -19.67 12.22 9.89
C ASN A 56 -18.58 11.31 9.27
N PRO A 57 -18.80 9.99 9.19
CA PRO A 57 -17.85 9.08 8.53
C PRO A 57 -17.75 9.37 7.03
N THR A 58 -16.56 9.17 6.47
CA THR A 58 -16.34 9.27 5.02
C THR A 58 -16.90 8.03 4.33
N LYS A 59 -17.67 8.21 3.26
CA LYS A 59 -18.33 7.11 2.56
C LYS A 59 -17.66 6.82 1.21
N PHE A 60 -17.29 5.56 0.98
CA PHE A 60 -16.77 5.10 -0.30
C PHE A 60 -17.70 4.06 -0.93
N ALA A 61 -18.19 4.33 -2.13
CA ALA A 61 -18.99 3.39 -2.91
C ALA A 61 -18.08 2.48 -3.75
N VAL A 62 -18.10 1.16 -3.48
CA VAL A 62 -17.22 0.18 -4.12
C VAL A 62 -18.03 -1.00 -4.65
N HIS A 63 -17.74 -1.45 -5.87
CA HIS A 63 -18.42 -2.61 -6.44
C HIS A 63 -18.12 -3.87 -5.60
N LYS A 64 -19.17 -4.62 -5.24
CA LYS A 64 -19.08 -5.85 -4.42
C LYS A 64 -18.06 -6.84 -4.97
N ALA A 65 -18.05 -7.06 -6.29
CA ALA A 65 -17.09 -7.95 -6.93
C ALA A 65 -15.63 -7.48 -6.79
N VAL A 66 -15.38 -6.17 -6.79
CA VAL A 66 -14.04 -5.60 -6.57
C VAL A 66 -13.59 -5.83 -5.14
N LEU A 67 -14.44 -5.56 -4.16
CA LEU A 67 -14.15 -5.81 -2.74
C LEU A 67 -13.87 -7.30 -2.48
N CYS A 68 -14.80 -8.17 -2.85
CA CYS A 68 -14.70 -9.62 -2.57
C CYS A 68 -13.48 -10.24 -3.26
N SER A 69 -13.22 -9.89 -4.53
CA SER A 69 -12.02 -10.39 -5.22
C SER A 69 -10.73 -9.82 -4.66
N SER A 70 -10.82 -8.75 -3.84
CA SER A 70 -9.68 -8.06 -3.26
C SER A 70 -9.21 -8.56 -1.93
N SER A 71 -10.10 -9.11 -1.14
CA SER A 71 -9.88 -9.42 0.26
C SER A 71 -10.81 -10.55 0.69
N PRO A 72 -10.27 -11.66 1.25
CA PRO A 72 -11.07 -12.69 1.89
C PRO A 72 -11.91 -12.15 3.06
N PHE A 73 -11.42 -11.11 3.75
CA PHE A 73 -12.18 -10.40 4.77
C PHE A 73 -13.43 -9.75 4.18
N PHE A 74 -13.29 -8.93 3.14
CA PHE A 74 -14.45 -8.28 2.50
C PHE A 74 -15.36 -9.29 1.80
N GLU A 75 -14.82 -10.37 1.23
CA GLU A 75 -15.63 -11.48 0.70
C GLU A 75 -16.52 -12.09 1.78
N SER A 76 -15.97 -12.29 2.99
CA SER A 76 -16.72 -12.82 4.13
C SER A 76 -17.73 -11.81 4.67
N ALA A 77 -17.36 -10.53 4.79
CA ALA A 77 -18.24 -9.45 5.22
C ALA A 77 -19.42 -9.22 4.26
N CYS A 78 -19.24 -9.56 2.98
CA CYS A 78 -20.24 -9.42 1.93
C CYS A 78 -21.24 -10.59 1.82
N LYS A 79 -21.13 -11.61 2.68
CA LYS A 79 -22.04 -12.76 2.65
C LYS A 79 -23.41 -12.38 3.22
N PRO A 80 -24.51 -12.99 2.73
CA PRO A 80 -25.87 -12.62 3.12
C PRO A 80 -26.15 -12.73 4.63
N GLU A 81 -25.43 -13.59 5.34
CA GLU A 81 -25.57 -13.77 6.78
C GLU A 81 -25.13 -12.54 7.59
N TRP A 82 -24.25 -11.71 7.01
CA TRP A 82 -23.65 -10.54 7.65
C TRP A 82 -24.15 -9.22 7.05
N MET A 83 -24.88 -9.27 5.94
CA MET A 83 -25.28 -8.11 5.15
C MET A 83 -26.79 -8.13 4.95
N THR A 84 -27.51 -7.24 5.64
CA THR A 84 -28.94 -7.05 5.42
C THR A 84 -29.16 -6.39 4.06
N ALA A 85 -30.26 -6.71 3.38
CA ALA A 85 -30.57 -6.17 2.05
C ALA A 85 -30.74 -4.63 2.05
N GLU A 86 -31.01 -4.05 3.22
CA GLU A 86 -31.25 -2.62 3.41
C GLU A 86 -29.95 -1.83 3.65
N ASP A 87 -28.95 -2.43 4.32
CA ASP A 87 -27.72 -1.75 4.72
C ASP A 87 -26.51 -2.30 3.97
N CYS A 88 -26.41 -2.08 2.66
CA CYS A 88 -25.19 -2.42 1.88
C CYS A 88 -23.97 -1.56 2.33
N VAL A 89 -23.56 -1.70 3.59
CA VAL A 89 -22.67 -0.82 4.33
C VAL A 89 -21.74 -1.68 5.19
N ILE A 90 -20.43 -1.45 5.07
CA ILE A 90 -19.39 -2.00 5.95
C ILE A 90 -18.79 -0.82 6.72
N LYS A 91 -18.80 -0.91 8.05
CA LYS A 91 -18.29 0.15 8.94
C LYS A 91 -16.85 -0.14 9.32
N LEU A 92 -16.00 0.89 9.17
CA LEU A 92 -14.56 0.91 9.36
C LEU A 92 -14.20 2.09 10.29
N PRO A 93 -14.64 2.07 11.57
CA PRO A 93 -14.69 3.27 12.42
C PRO A 93 -13.32 3.74 12.94
N VAL A 94 -12.31 2.87 12.93
CA VAL A 94 -10.96 3.19 13.41
C VAL A 94 -9.98 3.49 12.27
N ASP A 95 -10.42 3.25 11.03
CA ASP A 95 -9.58 3.34 9.85
C ASP A 95 -9.45 4.77 9.35
N ASP A 96 -8.28 5.06 8.78
CA ASP A 96 -7.94 6.36 8.22
C ASP A 96 -8.60 6.52 6.83
N PRO A 97 -9.45 7.55 6.60
CA PRO A 97 -10.12 7.74 5.31
C PRO A 97 -9.18 7.88 4.12
N VAL A 98 -8.00 8.48 4.29
CA VAL A 98 -7.03 8.68 3.21
C VAL A 98 -6.39 7.33 2.82
N ALA A 99 -6.04 6.50 3.81
CA ALA A 99 -5.54 5.16 3.57
C ALA A 99 -6.60 4.26 2.91
N VAL A 100 -7.86 4.32 3.35
CA VAL A 100 -8.93 3.54 2.70
C VAL A 100 -9.21 4.04 1.29
N GLN A 101 -9.15 5.35 1.02
CA GLN A 101 -9.27 5.89 -0.33
C GLN A 101 -8.18 5.32 -1.26
N ALA A 102 -6.92 5.36 -0.83
CA ALA A 102 -5.80 4.81 -1.60
C ALA A 102 -5.92 3.29 -1.78
N MET A 103 -6.39 2.56 -0.76
CA MET A 103 -6.67 1.13 -0.85
C MET A 103 -7.76 0.83 -1.88
N VAL A 104 -8.88 1.57 -1.86
CA VAL A 104 -9.97 1.42 -2.83
C VAL A 104 -9.46 1.71 -4.25
N TYR A 105 -8.68 2.78 -4.44
CA TYR A 105 -8.05 3.06 -5.73
C TYR A 105 -7.19 1.88 -6.20
N TRP A 106 -6.36 1.33 -5.31
CA TRP A 106 -5.54 0.16 -5.59
C TRP A 106 -6.39 -1.08 -5.96
N MET A 107 -7.54 -1.30 -5.31
CA MET A 107 -8.41 -2.43 -5.64
C MET A 107 -8.86 -2.38 -7.11
N TYR A 108 -9.15 -1.19 -7.65
CA TYR A 108 -9.48 -1.01 -9.06
C TYR A 108 -8.24 -1.14 -9.95
N HIS A 109 -7.16 -0.41 -9.66
CA HIS A 109 -6.07 -0.19 -10.62
C HIS A 109 -4.86 -1.11 -10.43
N ASN A 110 -4.76 -1.81 -9.29
CA ASN A 110 -3.61 -2.65 -8.91
C ASN A 110 -2.29 -1.87 -8.79
N VAL A 111 -2.37 -0.58 -8.48
CA VAL A 111 -1.24 0.34 -8.28
C VAL A 111 -1.57 1.27 -7.13
N ILE A 112 -0.56 1.64 -6.33
CA ILE A 112 -0.72 2.66 -5.28
C ILE A 112 -0.56 4.01 -5.96
N CYS A 113 -1.51 4.91 -5.73
CA CYS A 113 -1.48 6.28 -6.24
C CYS A 113 -1.59 7.24 -5.05
N ILE A 114 -0.75 8.27 -5.05
CA ILE A 114 -0.78 9.35 -4.07
C ILE A 114 -1.13 10.67 -4.76
N ALA A 115 -1.66 11.62 -4.01
CA ALA A 115 -1.91 12.96 -4.52
C ALA A 115 -0.59 13.73 -4.71
N ASN A 116 -0.50 14.59 -5.73
CA ASN A 116 0.69 15.40 -5.99
C ASN A 116 1.11 16.24 -4.79
N GLU A 117 0.15 16.84 -4.09
CA GLU A 117 0.43 17.65 -2.90
C GLU A 117 1.03 16.84 -1.75
N MET A 118 0.81 15.52 -1.72
CA MET A 118 1.40 14.62 -0.74
C MET A 118 2.83 14.24 -1.12
N ASP A 119 3.14 14.12 -2.42
CA ASP A 119 4.46 13.68 -2.87
C ASP A 119 5.57 14.65 -2.43
N ASP A 120 5.26 15.95 -2.41
CA ASP A 120 6.16 17.01 -1.95
C ASP A 120 6.31 17.09 -0.42
N LEU A 121 5.49 16.37 0.35
CA LEU A 121 5.58 16.41 1.81
C LEU A 121 6.82 15.67 2.32
N GLN A 122 7.76 16.46 2.83
CA GLN A 122 8.93 15.99 3.57
C GLN A 122 8.64 15.97 5.07
N GLU A 123 9.37 15.17 5.83
CA GLU A 123 9.18 15.07 7.29
C GLU A 123 9.57 16.34 8.03
N SER A 124 8.88 16.57 9.15
CA SER A 124 9.15 17.66 10.08
C SER A 124 9.58 17.19 11.47
N GLY A 125 10.14 15.97 11.58
CA GLY A 125 10.72 15.46 12.83
C GLY A 125 9.72 14.90 13.87
N THR A 126 8.43 14.75 13.52
CA THR A 126 7.40 14.23 14.45
C THR A 126 6.62 13.08 13.84
N LYS A 127 6.10 12.19 14.71
CA LYS A 127 5.23 11.07 14.31
C LYS A 127 4.02 11.56 13.52
N GLU A 128 3.34 12.59 14.01
CA GLU A 128 2.11 13.09 13.39
C GLU A 128 2.35 13.67 12.00
N ALA A 129 3.52 14.29 11.78
CA ALA A 129 3.91 14.81 10.47
C ALA A 129 4.31 13.67 9.53
N ALA A 130 5.14 12.72 10.00
CA ALA A 130 5.54 11.57 9.22
C ALA A 130 4.34 10.75 8.72
N MET A 131 3.29 10.61 9.53
CA MET A 131 2.06 9.91 9.16
C MET A 131 1.19 10.63 8.10
N LYS A 132 1.53 11.86 7.73
CA LYS A 132 0.89 12.62 6.62
C LYS A 132 1.70 12.58 5.32
N THR A 133 2.93 12.08 5.37
CA THR A 133 3.78 11.91 4.19
C THR A 133 3.44 10.62 3.43
N PRO A 134 4.00 10.41 2.23
CA PRO A 134 3.83 9.16 1.50
C PRO A 134 4.31 7.93 2.29
N TYR A 135 5.40 8.01 3.06
CA TYR A 135 5.83 6.91 3.92
C TYR A 135 4.77 6.55 4.97
N GLY A 136 4.13 7.55 5.55
CA GLY A 136 3.00 7.37 6.47
C GLY A 136 1.82 6.66 5.80
N LEU A 137 1.46 7.06 4.59
CA LEU A 137 0.39 6.42 3.81
C LEU A 137 0.75 4.97 3.45
N PHE A 138 1.98 4.70 3.00
CA PHE A 138 2.40 3.35 2.64
C PHE A 138 2.43 2.42 3.85
N ALA A 139 2.88 2.90 5.02
CA ALA A 139 2.80 2.15 6.27
C ALA A 139 1.35 1.82 6.66
N LYS A 140 0.42 2.79 6.55
CA LYS A 140 -1.01 2.55 6.77
C LYS A 140 -1.57 1.52 5.79
N LEU A 141 -1.24 1.61 4.50
CA LEU A 141 -1.69 0.64 3.48
C LEU A 141 -1.17 -0.78 3.76
N PHE A 142 0.05 -0.91 4.26
CA PHE A 142 0.58 -2.20 4.69
C PHE A 142 -0.25 -2.78 5.85
N VAL A 143 -0.53 -1.98 6.88
CA VAL A 143 -1.33 -2.40 8.05
C VAL A 143 -2.76 -2.80 7.62
N LEU A 144 -3.43 -1.99 6.80
CA LEU A 144 -4.74 -2.36 6.22
C LEU A 144 -4.64 -3.67 5.41
N GLY A 145 -3.52 -3.88 4.73
CA GLY A 145 -3.26 -5.10 4.00
C GLY A 145 -3.11 -6.33 4.90
N GLU A 146 -2.61 -6.18 6.13
CA GLU A 146 -2.62 -7.24 7.14
C GLU A 146 -4.03 -7.48 7.67
N GLU A 147 -4.69 -6.42 8.12
CA GLU A 147 -6.02 -6.45 8.74
C GLU A 147 -7.08 -7.08 7.82
N TYR A 148 -7.12 -6.65 6.56
CA TYR A 148 -8.09 -7.14 5.59
C TYR A 148 -7.56 -8.29 4.73
N GLN A 149 -6.46 -8.94 5.11
CA GLN A 149 -5.94 -10.14 4.45
C GLN A 149 -5.65 -9.92 2.95
N MET A 150 -4.98 -8.81 2.62
CA MET A 150 -4.65 -8.40 1.27
C MET A 150 -3.13 -8.49 1.01
N PRO A 151 -2.56 -9.71 0.85
CA PRO A 151 -1.11 -9.90 0.72
C PRO A 151 -0.47 -9.08 -0.41
N ARG A 152 -1.18 -8.91 -1.53
CA ARG A 152 -0.68 -8.10 -2.65
C ARG A 152 -0.60 -6.61 -2.33
N LEU A 153 -1.51 -6.09 -1.51
CA LEU A 153 -1.46 -4.70 -1.07
C LEU A 153 -0.24 -4.48 -0.16
N ARG A 154 0.02 -5.42 0.76
CA ARG A 154 1.24 -5.42 1.60
C ARG A 154 2.51 -5.37 0.76
N ASN A 155 2.61 -6.24 -0.24
CA ASN A 155 3.77 -6.27 -1.14
C ASN A 155 3.94 -4.94 -1.89
N HIS A 156 2.86 -4.39 -2.47
CA HIS A 156 2.95 -3.11 -3.19
C HIS A 156 3.25 -1.92 -2.25
N ALA A 157 2.82 -1.98 -0.99
CA ALA A 157 3.15 -0.95 -0.01
C ALA A 157 4.66 -0.96 0.34
N ILE A 158 5.26 -2.15 0.47
CA ILE A 158 6.71 -2.30 0.58
C ILE A 158 7.40 -1.77 -0.68
N ASP A 159 6.90 -2.14 -1.87
CA ASP A 159 7.48 -1.67 -3.13
C ASP A 159 7.45 -0.14 -3.24
N ALA A 160 6.35 0.50 -2.82
CA ALA A 160 6.21 1.95 -2.82
C ALA A 160 7.17 2.65 -1.83
N ILE A 161 7.41 2.04 -0.67
CA ILE A 161 8.40 2.52 0.32
C ILE A 161 9.81 2.48 -0.28
N ILE A 162 10.14 1.39 -0.99
CA ILE A 162 11.43 1.22 -1.65
C ILE A 162 11.61 2.18 -2.81
N ASP A 163 10.60 2.26 -3.68
CA ASP A 163 10.58 3.18 -4.81
C ASP A 163 10.76 4.64 -4.36
N ARG A 164 10.09 5.05 -3.28
CA ARG A 164 10.29 6.40 -2.74
C ARG A 164 11.72 6.61 -2.25
N TYR A 165 12.27 5.65 -1.49
CA TYR A 165 13.63 5.76 -0.97
C TYR A 165 14.67 5.89 -2.10
N GLU A 166 14.54 5.10 -3.16
CA GLU A 166 15.44 5.17 -4.32
C GLU A 166 15.35 6.54 -5.04
N ASN A 167 14.17 7.17 -5.06
CA ASN A 167 13.96 8.45 -5.75
C ASN A 167 14.32 9.68 -4.90
N THR A 168 14.17 9.62 -3.57
CA THR A 168 14.38 10.77 -2.68
C THR A 168 15.63 10.65 -1.81
N THR A 169 16.17 9.44 -1.63
CA THR A 169 17.24 9.12 -0.66
C THR A 169 16.94 9.60 0.77
N SER A 170 15.66 9.76 1.14
CA SER A 170 15.20 10.20 2.46
C SER A 170 14.49 9.08 3.21
N LEU A 171 14.49 9.09 4.55
CA LEU A 171 13.76 8.10 5.36
C LEU A 171 12.91 8.75 6.44
N ALA A 172 11.65 8.32 6.51
CA ALA A 172 10.73 8.64 7.60
C ALA A 172 10.97 7.81 8.83
N ILE A 173 12.01 8.16 9.61
CA ILE A 173 12.32 7.39 10.81
C ILE A 173 11.13 7.33 11.76
N GLU A 174 10.35 8.39 11.90
CA GLU A 174 9.26 8.50 12.87
C GLU A 174 8.09 7.54 12.61
N ILE A 175 7.95 7.00 11.40
CA ILE A 175 6.93 5.98 11.10
C ILE A 175 7.17 4.70 11.90
N ASN A 176 8.40 4.47 12.39
CA ASN A 176 8.74 3.26 13.14
C ASN A 176 7.80 3.04 14.34
N SER A 177 7.43 4.12 15.03
CA SER A 177 6.51 4.07 16.17
C SER A 177 5.10 3.59 15.77
N TYR A 178 4.66 3.89 14.55
CA TYR A 178 3.40 3.41 14.01
C TYR A 178 3.53 1.96 13.53
N VAL A 179 4.59 1.63 12.80
CA VAL A 179 4.86 0.28 12.29
C VAL A 179 4.88 -0.73 13.43
N TYR A 180 5.69 -0.51 14.46
CA TYR A 180 5.81 -1.46 15.57
C TYR A 180 4.56 -1.54 16.45
N ALA A 181 3.77 -0.47 16.53
CA ALA A 181 2.52 -0.48 17.27
C ALA A 181 1.38 -1.22 16.55
N ASN A 182 1.47 -1.43 15.23
CA ASN A 182 0.35 -1.92 14.40
C ASN A 182 0.69 -3.15 13.54
N THR A 183 1.86 -3.76 13.75
CA THR A 183 2.28 -4.97 13.01
C THR A 183 2.72 -6.06 13.99
N LEU A 184 2.78 -7.31 13.53
CA LEU A 184 3.32 -8.43 14.31
C LEU A 184 4.87 -8.44 14.32
N ASP A 185 5.46 -9.18 15.27
CA ASP A 185 6.93 -9.21 15.46
C ASP A 185 7.70 -9.74 14.25
N ASP A 186 7.12 -10.67 13.48
CA ASP A 186 7.72 -11.24 12.27
C ASP A 186 7.36 -10.47 10.99
N SER A 187 6.70 -9.31 11.11
CA SER A 187 6.19 -8.56 9.98
C SER A 187 7.30 -8.16 9.00
N PRO A 188 7.12 -8.42 7.68
CA PRO A 188 8.05 -7.99 6.64
C PRO A 188 8.35 -6.48 6.67
N LEU A 189 7.38 -5.64 7.05
CA LEU A 189 7.58 -4.20 7.12
C LEU A 189 8.59 -3.80 8.19
N ARG A 190 8.63 -4.48 9.34
CA ARG A 190 9.64 -4.24 10.39
C ARG A 190 11.05 -4.52 9.85
N LYS A 191 11.22 -5.62 9.10
CA LYS A 191 12.49 -5.97 8.44
C LYS A 191 12.94 -4.91 7.43
N VAL A 192 12.01 -4.34 6.66
CA VAL A 192 12.30 -3.23 5.74
C VAL A 192 12.80 -2.01 6.50
N VAL A 193 12.12 -1.62 7.58
CA VAL A 193 12.52 -0.47 8.42
C VAL A 193 13.92 -0.67 9.00
N VAL A 194 14.21 -1.86 9.54
CA VAL A 194 15.53 -2.20 10.09
C VAL A 194 16.62 -2.05 9.04
N GLY A 195 16.45 -2.66 7.86
CA GLY A 195 17.52 -2.60 6.87
C GLY A 195 17.68 -1.22 6.21
N PHE A 196 16.62 -0.41 6.13
CA PHE A 196 16.75 1.00 5.74
C PHE A 196 17.55 1.82 6.73
N LEU A 197 17.31 1.64 8.03
CA LEU A 197 18.11 2.28 9.07
C LEU A 197 19.58 1.90 8.98
N LEU A 198 19.88 0.61 8.89
CA LEU A 198 21.26 0.11 8.78
C LEU A 198 21.94 0.50 7.46
N HIS A 199 21.16 0.82 6.43
CA HIS A 199 21.69 1.27 5.14
C HIS A 199 22.00 2.76 5.13
N HIS A 200 21.12 3.58 5.70
CA HIS A 200 21.19 5.04 5.60
C HIS A 200 21.99 5.69 6.73
N TYR A 201 22.01 5.09 7.91
CA TYR A 201 22.63 5.67 9.10
C TYR A 201 23.79 4.83 9.62
N ASP A 202 24.82 5.49 10.12
CA ASP A 202 25.91 4.81 10.80
C ASP A 202 25.57 4.53 12.28
N LYS A 203 26.49 3.86 12.98
CA LYS A 203 26.33 3.56 14.41
C LYS A 203 26.14 4.82 15.27
N ALA A 204 26.89 5.88 14.98
CA ALA A 204 26.83 7.12 15.76
C ALA A 204 25.47 7.82 15.55
N ASP A 205 24.99 7.85 14.31
CA ASP A 205 23.67 8.37 13.94
C ASP A 205 22.57 7.62 14.69
N ILE A 206 22.55 6.28 14.62
CA ILE A 206 21.55 5.42 15.28
C ILE A 206 21.57 5.65 16.81
N ILE A 207 22.76 5.74 17.41
CA ILE A 207 22.89 6.02 18.85
C ILE A 207 22.34 7.41 19.20
N SER A 208 22.56 8.41 18.34
CA SER A 208 22.09 9.78 18.58
C SER A 208 20.56 9.87 18.55
N MET A 209 19.91 9.09 17.68
CA MET A 209 18.45 9.07 17.52
C MET A 209 17.75 8.03 18.41
N LYS A 210 18.45 7.31 19.30
CA LYS A 210 17.88 6.21 20.11
C LYS A 210 16.57 6.51 20.83
N LYS A 211 16.32 7.77 21.19
CA LYS A 211 15.09 8.20 21.87
C LYS A 211 13.86 8.26 20.96
N GLN A 212 14.08 8.30 19.64
CA GLN A 212 13.06 8.33 18.60
C GLN A 212 12.72 6.92 18.10
N LEU A 213 13.54 5.92 18.46
CA LEU A 213 13.37 4.53 18.06
C LEU A 213 12.43 3.82 19.03
N TYR A 214 11.46 3.09 18.48
CA TYR A 214 10.60 2.19 19.24
C TYR A 214 11.43 1.08 19.90
N GLU A 215 11.06 0.65 21.10
CA GLU A 215 11.85 -0.34 21.85
C GLU A 215 12.06 -1.64 21.06
N GLY A 216 10.99 -2.16 20.44
CA GLY A 216 11.08 -3.35 19.57
C GLY A 216 12.04 -3.17 18.39
N LEU A 217 12.16 -1.97 17.83
CA LEU A 217 13.11 -1.69 16.75
C LEU A 217 14.55 -1.76 17.22
N ILE A 218 14.83 -1.29 18.45
CA ILE A 218 16.16 -1.42 19.04
C ILE A 218 16.51 -2.89 19.20
N PHE A 219 15.57 -3.72 19.66
CA PHE A 219 15.79 -5.16 19.77
C PHE A 219 16.05 -5.81 18.41
N ASP A 220 15.28 -5.49 17.37
CA ASP A 220 15.49 -6.04 16.04
C ASP A 220 16.84 -5.62 15.43
N LEU A 221 17.23 -4.35 15.61
CA LEU A 221 18.56 -3.86 15.21
C LEU A 221 19.67 -4.63 15.92
N VAL A 222 19.51 -4.86 17.23
CA VAL A 222 20.48 -5.59 18.03
C VAL A 222 20.55 -7.07 17.62
N ALA A 223 19.42 -7.72 17.37
CA ALA A 223 19.37 -9.11 16.90
C ALA A 223 20.16 -9.27 15.58
N VAL A 224 19.88 -8.42 14.59
CA VAL A 224 20.59 -8.41 13.31
C VAL A 224 22.11 -8.20 13.47
N LEU A 225 22.53 -7.36 14.42
CA LEU A 225 23.95 -7.13 14.70
C LEU A 225 24.63 -8.30 15.42
N PHE A 226 23.90 -9.05 16.26
CA PHE A 226 24.45 -10.19 17.01
C PHE A 226 24.58 -11.46 16.19
N ASP A 227 23.70 -11.67 15.22
CA ASP A 227 23.69 -12.90 14.44
C ASP A 227 24.96 -13.04 13.56
N ASN A 228 25.85 -12.03 13.50
CA ASN A 228 27.05 -11.97 12.64
C ASN A 228 26.75 -12.25 11.14
N GLU A 229 25.49 -12.45 10.77
CA GLU A 229 24.92 -12.31 9.43
C GLU A 229 24.86 -10.82 9.01
N LEU A 230 25.92 -10.07 9.36
CA LEU A 230 26.39 -8.97 8.51
C LEU A 230 27.13 -9.53 7.28
N ASP A 231 26.89 -10.79 6.92
CA ASP A 231 26.93 -11.17 5.52
C ASP A 231 26.11 -10.14 4.74
N GLU A 232 26.47 -9.96 3.49
CA GLU A 232 25.90 -8.96 2.57
C GLU A 232 24.35 -9.11 2.35
N GLU A 233 23.66 -9.90 3.17
CA GLU A 233 22.32 -10.47 3.08
C GLU A 233 21.19 -9.71 3.81
N VAL A 234 21.44 -8.70 4.65
CA VAL A 234 20.33 -7.79 5.10
C VAL A 234 19.92 -6.83 3.98
N GLY A 235 20.48 -7.00 2.77
CA GLY A 235 19.69 -7.01 1.53
C GLY A 235 19.05 -5.71 1.05
N LEU A 236 19.16 -4.59 1.77
CA LEU A 236 18.66 -3.28 1.32
C LEU A 236 19.74 -2.41 0.66
N ARG A 237 21.03 -2.77 0.77
CA ARG A 237 22.14 -2.02 0.12
C ARG A 237 22.07 -1.99 -1.42
N ARG A 238 21.21 -2.79 -2.05
CA ARG A 238 21.16 -2.98 -3.53
C ARG A 238 19.75 -3.24 -4.08
N ILE A 239 18.66 -2.83 -3.41
CA ILE A 239 17.33 -3.11 -3.96
C ILE A 239 17.01 -2.11 -5.07
N ASN A 240 17.38 -2.49 -6.28
CA ASN A 240 16.92 -1.81 -7.47
C ASN A 240 15.49 -2.29 -7.79
N CYS A 241 14.51 -1.39 -7.82
CA CYS A 241 13.11 -1.73 -8.17
C CYS A 241 12.97 -2.44 -9.53
N ASN A 242 13.88 -2.18 -10.47
CA ASN A 242 13.90 -2.79 -11.80
C ASN A 242 14.62 -4.15 -11.84
N SER A 243 15.40 -4.48 -10.81
CA SER A 243 16.16 -5.72 -10.70
C SER A 243 16.35 -6.08 -9.23
N PRO A 244 15.26 -6.43 -8.50
CA PRO A 244 15.36 -6.76 -7.08
C PRO A 244 16.22 -8.00 -6.90
N ALA A 245 16.89 -8.10 -5.75
CA ALA A 245 17.69 -9.28 -5.42
C ALA A 245 16.85 -10.56 -5.46
N ASP A 246 17.47 -11.68 -5.84
CA ASP A 246 16.76 -12.95 -6.08
C ASP A 246 16.00 -13.49 -4.87
N ASP A 247 16.42 -13.12 -3.66
CA ASP A 247 15.84 -13.51 -2.38
C ASP A 247 14.89 -12.45 -1.81
N PHE A 248 14.77 -11.27 -2.43
CA PHE A 248 13.95 -10.16 -1.94
C PHE A 248 12.50 -10.60 -1.72
N CYS A 249 11.88 -11.25 -2.71
CA CYS A 249 10.49 -11.69 -2.58
C CYS A 249 10.29 -12.74 -1.49
N HIS A 250 11.31 -13.58 -1.23
CA HIS A 250 11.25 -14.53 -0.14
C HIS A 250 11.33 -13.83 1.24
N LYS A 251 12.11 -12.75 1.32
CA LYS A 251 12.33 -12.00 2.56
C LYS A 251 11.19 -11.03 2.89
N PHE A 252 10.65 -10.35 1.88
CA PHE A 252 9.79 -9.17 2.09
C PHE A 252 8.40 -9.27 1.45
N HIS A 253 8.16 -10.22 0.54
CA HIS A 253 6.85 -10.40 -0.10
C HIS A 253 6.15 -11.65 0.39
N VAL A 254 4.81 -11.59 0.43
CA VAL A 254 3.97 -12.75 0.72
C VAL A 254 3.37 -13.27 -0.59
N HIS A 255 3.65 -14.54 -0.90
CA HIS A 255 3.13 -15.25 -2.07
C HIS A 255 2.33 -16.48 -1.64
N CYS A 256 1.35 -16.88 -2.46
CA CYS A 256 0.61 -18.11 -2.22
C CYS A 256 1.39 -19.31 -2.79
N GLU A 257 1.52 -20.39 -2.01
CA GLU A 257 2.37 -21.57 -2.28
C GLU A 257 2.17 -22.22 -3.67
N LYS A 258 1.01 -22.01 -4.31
CA LYS A 258 0.63 -22.66 -5.58
C LYS A 258 1.29 -22.07 -6.83
N ARG A 259 2.07 -21.00 -6.73
CA ARG A 259 2.87 -20.47 -7.85
C ARG A 259 4.29 -20.20 -7.36
N SER A 260 5.27 -20.80 -8.01
CA SER A 260 6.69 -20.39 -7.92
C SER A 260 6.82 -18.99 -8.54
N SER A 261 6.40 -17.96 -7.82
CA SER A 261 6.29 -16.61 -8.34
C SER A 261 7.11 -15.66 -7.50
N LYS A 262 8.43 -15.67 -7.70
CA LYS A 262 9.22 -14.47 -7.41
C LYS A 262 8.65 -13.32 -8.26
N CYS A 263 8.49 -12.14 -7.68
CA CYS A 263 8.18 -10.95 -8.49
C CYS A 263 9.34 -10.68 -9.45
N LYS A 264 9.01 -10.37 -10.70
CA LYS A 264 10.02 -10.01 -11.72
C LYS A 264 10.54 -8.59 -11.55
N THR A 265 9.70 -7.69 -11.05
CA THR A 265 9.98 -6.26 -10.80
C THR A 265 9.18 -5.80 -9.59
N LEU A 266 9.68 -4.81 -8.86
CA LEU A 266 8.89 -4.11 -7.84
C LEU A 266 7.95 -3.12 -8.51
N LYS A 267 6.82 -2.80 -7.87
CA LYS A 267 5.86 -1.84 -8.42
C LYS A 267 6.05 -0.43 -7.86
N PRO A 268 6.44 0.54 -8.70
CA PRO A 268 6.49 1.92 -8.27
C PRO A 268 5.08 2.44 -7.94
N TYR A 269 5.02 3.46 -7.10
CA TYR A 269 3.78 4.20 -6.88
C TYR A 269 3.59 5.25 -7.98
N LEU A 270 2.37 5.76 -8.09
CA LEU A 270 2.02 6.85 -9.01
C LEU A 270 1.68 8.11 -8.23
N VAL A 271 1.92 9.25 -8.86
CA VAL A 271 1.47 10.55 -8.38
C VAL A 271 0.34 11.02 -9.31
N ASP A 272 -0.81 11.35 -8.73
CA ASP A 272 -1.98 11.85 -9.46
C ASP A 272 -1.69 13.27 -9.94
N SER A 273 -1.63 13.47 -11.26
CA SER A 273 -1.17 14.68 -11.93
C SER A 273 -2.28 15.67 -12.27
#